data_AF-A0A6C1TVP0-F1
#
_entry.id   AF-A0A6C1TVP0-F1
#
_cell.length_a   1.000
_cell.length_b   1.000
_cell.length_c   1.000
_cell.angle_alpha   90.00
_cell.angle_beta   90.00
_cell.angle_gamma   90.00
#
_symmetry.space_group_name_H-M   'P 1'
#
loop_
_entity.id
_entity.type
_entity.pdbx_description
1 polymer ?
#
loop_
_entity_poly.entity_id
_entity_poly.type
_entity_poly.pdbx_seq_one_letter_code
_entity_poly.pdbx_strand_id
1 'polypeptide(L)' 'MTNNIDFSIIRERALRNIREDLVTEWANTYPAEDIQETFDAVKAEHKNNAVIEDFVPVLVEAEMKERLRTRDLDIPA' A
#
# COMPACT_ATOMS: atom_id res chain seq x y z
N MET A 1 -10.80 -2.18 -24.16
CA MET A 1 -10.19 -0.96 -23.58
C MET A 1 -9.76 -1.33 -22.18
N THR A 2 -8.47 -1.61 -21.99
CA THR A 2 -7.91 -1.97 -20.68
C THR A 2 -7.92 -0.71 -19.83
N ASN A 3 -8.78 -0.64 -18.81
CA ASN A 3 -8.65 0.35 -17.76
C ASN A 3 -7.33 0.04 -17.05
N ASN A 4 -6.27 0.74 -17.45
CA ASN A 4 -4.96 0.60 -16.83
C ASN A 4 -5.03 1.33 -15.50
N ILE A 5 -5.55 0.65 -14.48
CA ILE A 5 -5.67 1.21 -13.14
C ILE A 5 -4.27 1.48 -12.64
N ASP A 6 -4.01 2.75 -12.32
CA ASP A 6 -2.75 3.15 -11.75
C ASP A 6 -2.69 2.71 -10.28
N PHE A 7 -2.15 1.51 -10.06
CA PHE A 7 -1.93 0.94 -8.75
C PHE A 7 -0.97 1.76 -7.87
N SER A 8 -0.28 2.76 -8.42
CA SER A 8 0.52 3.70 -7.61
C SER A 8 -0.38 4.55 -6.70
N ILE A 9 -1.56 4.96 -7.17
CA ILE A 9 -2.49 5.82 -6.41
C ILE A 9 -3.07 5.06 -5.19
N ILE A 10 -3.45 3.80 -5.39
CA ILE A 10 -3.99 2.95 -4.33
C ILE A 10 -2.91 2.69 -3.27
N ARG A 11 -1.69 2.39 -3.70
CA ARG A 11 -0.55 2.10 -2.83
C ARG A 11 -0.15 3.32 -1.99
N GLU A 12 -0.08 4.50 -2.59
CA GLU A 12 0.24 5.75 -1.88
C GLU A 12 -0.85 6.12 -0.86
N ARG A 13 -2.12 5.87 -1.17
CA ARG A 13 -3.21 6.07 -0.20
C ARG A 13 -3.12 5.09 0.96
N ALA A 14 -2.82 3.82 0.70
CA ALA A 14 -2.65 2.82 1.75
C ALA A 14 -1.48 3.16 2.69
N LEU A 15 -0.32 3.52 2.13
CA LEU A 15 0.85 3.92 2.91
C LEU A 15 0.59 5.16 3.76
N ARG A 16 -0.14 6.15 3.23
CA ARG A 16 -0.54 7.32 4.01
C ARG A 16 -1.41 6.94 5.20
N ASN A 17 -2.43 6.09 4.99
CA ASN A 17 -3.32 5.65 6.06
C ASN A 17 -2.54 4.89 7.15
N ILE A 18 -1.66 3.96 6.77
CA ILE A 18 -0.83 3.21 7.73
C ILE A 18 0.01 4.17 8.58
N ARG A 19 0.62 5.19 7.96
CA ARG A 19 1.40 6.20 8.69
C ARG A 19 0.53 7.00 9.68
N GLU A 20 -0.65 7.44 9.25
CA GLU A 20 -1.59 8.18 10.11
C GLU A 20 -2.08 7.33 11.30
N ASP A 21 -2.33 6.04 11.07
CA ASP A 21 -2.71 5.08 12.10
C ASP A 21 -1.57 4.88 13.11
N LEU A 22 -0.34 4.67 12.64
CA LEU A 22 0.84 4.50 13.50
C LEU A 22 1.14 5.75 14.35
N VAL A 23 1.06 6.94 13.75
CA VAL A 23 1.23 8.21 14.49
C VAL A 23 0.17 8.31 15.58
N THR A 24 -1.08 7.97 15.27
CA THR A 24 -2.19 8.04 16.22
C THR A 24 -2.03 7.04 17.36
N GLU A 25 -1.69 5.79 17.04
CA GLU A 25 -1.56 4.70 18.00
C GLU A 25 -0.39 4.93 18.98
N TRP A 26 0.73 5.46 18.48
CA TRP A 26 1.96 5.58 19.24
C TRP A 26 2.28 7.01 19.71
N ALA A 27 1.36 7.97 19.51
CA ALA A 27 1.53 9.37 19.90
C ALA A 27 1.89 9.59 21.38
N ASN A 28 1.47 8.68 22.27
CA ASN A 28 1.76 8.76 23.70
C ASN A 28 3.15 8.24 24.07
N THR A 29 3.85 7.58 23.15
CA THR A 29 5.14 6.92 23.40
C THR A 29 6.26 7.58 22.63
N TYR A 30 6.02 7.97 21.37
CA TYR A 30 7.03 8.56 20.50
C TYR A 30 6.53 9.87 19.87
N PRO A 31 7.43 10.83 19.60
CA PRO A 31 7.11 12.01 18.79
C PRO A 31 6.59 11.61 17.41
N ALA A 32 5.60 12.36 16.91
CA ALA A 32 5.04 12.11 15.59
C ALA A 32 6.08 12.32 14.47
N GLU A 33 7.05 13.21 14.67
CA GLU A 33 8.16 13.45 13.74
C GLU A 33 9.07 12.21 13.61
N ASP A 34 9.47 11.61 14.73
CA ASP A 34 10.30 10.39 14.75
C ASP A 34 9.63 9.21 14.04
N ILE A 35 8.31 9.05 14.26
CA ILE A 35 7.51 8.00 13.58
C ILE A 35 7.48 8.27 12.07
N GLN A 36 7.25 9.52 11.66
CA GLN A 36 7.18 9.88 10.24
C GLN A 36 8.52 9.70 9.52
N GLU A 37 9.61 10.19 10.09
CA GLU A 37 10.94 10.06 9.51
C GLU A 37 11.35 8.59 9.38
N THR A 38 11.12 7.79 10.43
CA THR A 38 11.42 6.36 10.42
C THR A 38 10.57 5.61 9.39
N PHE A 39 9.26 5.93 9.31
CA PHE A 39 8.36 5.33 8.34
C PHE A 39 8.80 5.62 6.90
N ASP A 40 9.17 6.86 6.60
CA ASP A 40 9.61 7.26 5.27
C ASP A 40 10.95 6.59 4.89
N ALA A 41 11.86 6.41 5.86
CA ALA A 41 13.10 5.66 5.66
C ALA A 41 12.85 4.18 5.34
N VAL A 42 11.98 3.51 6.10
CA VAL A 42 11.57 2.11 5.88
C VAL A 42 10.86 1.95 4.53
N LYS A 43 9.98 2.90 4.17
CA LYS A 43 9.34 2.93 2.84
C LYS A 43 10.37 3.01 1.73
N ALA A 44 11.38 3.88 1.88
CA ALA A 44 12.44 4.04 0.88
C ALA A 44 13.31 2.78 0.75
N GLU A 45 13.66 2.15 1.87
CA GLU A 45 14.41 0.90 1.90
C GLU A 45 13.67 -0.22 1.15
N HIS A 46 12.40 -0.45 1.49
CA HIS A 46 11.58 -1.44 0.78
C HIS A 46 11.39 -1.11 -0.69
N LYS A 47 11.24 0.17 -1.06
CA LYS A 47 11.15 0.56 -2.47
C LYS A 47 12.43 0.22 -3.26
N ASN A 48 13.60 0.27 -2.63
CA ASN A 48 14.88 -0.01 -3.27
C ASN A 48 15.23 -1.50 -3.31
N ASN A 49 14.80 -2.26 -2.31
CA ASN A 49 15.26 -3.63 -2.08
C ASN A 49 14.21 -4.72 -2.35
N ALA A 50 12.92 -4.38 -2.29
CA ALA A 50 11.87 -5.39 -2.43
C ALA A 50 11.84 -5.96 -3.85
N VAL A 51 11.70 -7.27 -3.92
CA VAL A 51 11.50 -7.97 -5.20
C VAL A 51 10.03 -7.95 -5.57
N ILE A 52 9.72 -8.16 -6.86
CA ILE A 52 8.32 -8.18 -7.34
C ILE A 52 7.49 -9.20 -6.54
N GLU A 53 8.08 -10.33 -6.13
CA GLU A 53 7.42 -11.36 -5.33
C GLU A 53 6.89 -10.83 -3.99
N ASP A 54 7.59 -9.91 -3.33
CA ASP A 54 7.17 -9.29 -2.07
C ASP A 54 5.89 -8.46 -2.23
N PHE A 55 5.62 -7.98 -3.46
CA PHE A 55 4.44 -7.18 -3.78
C PHE A 55 3.28 -8.00 -4.36
N VAL A 56 3.48 -9.27 -4.73
CA VAL A 56 2.42 -10.11 -5.32
C VAL A 56 1.16 -10.16 -4.44
N PRO A 57 1.23 -10.36 -3.11
CA PRO A 57 0.04 -10.37 -2.26
C PRO A 57 -0.75 -9.06 -2.32
N VAL A 58 -0.06 -7.92 -2.34
CA VAL A 58 -0.67 -6.58 -2.40
C VAL A 58 -1.31 -6.33 -3.76
N LEU A 59 -0.67 -6.78 -4.84
CA LEU A 59 -1.20 -6.66 -6.20
C LEU A 59 -2.45 -7.52 -6.38
N VAL A 60 -2.43 -8.77 -5.89
CA VAL A 60 -3.58 -9.67 -5.90
C VAL A 60 -4.74 -9.08 -5.10
N GLU A 61 -4.50 -8.58 -3.89
CA GLU A 61 -5.55 -7.97 -3.07
C GLU A 61 -6.17 -6.73 -3.75
N ALA A 62 -5.35 -5.85 -4.31
CA ALA A 62 -5.82 -4.65 -4.99
C ALA A 62 -6.64 -5.00 -6.25
N GLU A 63 -6.17 -5.94 -7.07
CA GLU A 63 -6.89 -6.41 -8.26
C GLU A 63 -8.22 -7.08 -7.87
N MET A 64 -8.22 -7.94 -6.85
CA MET A 64 -9.42 -8.61 -6.37
C MET A 64 -10.45 -7.62 -5.80
N LYS A 65 -10.01 -6.58 -5.06
CA LYS A 65 -10.90 -5.52 -4.57
C LYS A 65 -11.59 -4.78 -5.71
N GLU A 66 -10.87 -4.49 -6.79
CA GLU A 66 -11.46 -3.85 -7.96
C GLU A 66 -12.45 -4.77 -8.67
N ARG A 67 -12.06 -6.02 -8.93
CA ARG A 67 -12.91 -7.05 -9.54
C ARG A 67 -14.22 -7.25 -8.79
N LEU A 68 -14.16 -7.30 -7.45
CA LEU A 68 -15.35 -7.34 -6.59
C LEU A 68 -16.21 -6.08 -6.73
N ARG A 69 -15.59 -4.89 -6.80
CA ARG A 69 -16.29 -3.61 -6.99
C ARG A 69 -17.01 -3.53 -8.34
N THR A 70 -16.38 -4.04 -9.40
CA THR A 70 -16.93 -4.03 -10.77
C THR A 70 -17.81 -5.24 -11.07
N ARG A 71 -17.91 -6.21 -10.14
CA ARG A 71 -18.59 -7.50 -10.30
C ARG A 71 -18.01 -8.35 -11.44
N ASP A 72 -16.71 -8.20 -11.68
CA ASP A 72 -15.96 -8.90 -12.71
C ASP A 72 -15.14 -10.03 -12.06
N LEU A 73 -15.70 -11.24 -12.03
CA LEU A 73 -15.11 -12.41 -11.35
C LEU A 73 -14.66 -13.51 -12.32
N ASP A 74 -14.56 -13.19 -13.60
CA ASP A 74 -14.10 -14.15 -14.60
C ASP A 74 -12.61 -14.45 -14.39
N ILE A 75 -12.25 -15.73 -14.46
CA ILE A 75 -10.86 -16.16 -14.36
C ILE A 75 -10.16 -15.76 -15.67
N PRO A 76 -9.12 -14.90 -15.63
CA PRO A 76 -8.36 -14.57 -16.83
C PRO A 76 -7.74 -15.86 -17.40
N ALA A 77 -7.93 -16.08 -18.70
CA ALA A 77 -7.42 -17.23 -19.43
C ALA A 77 -5.89 -17.21 -19.57
#